data_AF-A0A1F9RCV0-F1
#
_entry.id   AF-A0A1F9RCV0-F1
#
_cell.length_a   1.000
_cell.length_b   1.000
_cell.length_c   1.000
_cell.angle_alpha   90.00
_cell.angle_beta   90.00
_cell.angle_gamma   90.00
#
_symmetry.space_group_name_H-M   'P 1'
#
loop_
_entity.id
_entity.type
_entity.pdbx_description
1 polymer ?
#
loop_
_entity_poly.entity_id
_entity_poly.type
_entity_poly.pdbx_seq_one_letter_code
_entity_poly.pdbx_strand_id
1 'polypeptide(L)'
;MNKTLTAIVLALVPAVLAAGPASGGAAAEQLGVSQNAHGAEAVGPKGMIVSYGYSSDCKMVYFGSEGSGSGQSSGVLRLESVYKEKDCPSGGDLLNCQELEGQRLRADVEVRMAPRELYPWESESVDVCLQGKELMVKPWNVSYEYTVSKTNENWLAVYTFSPTARKASHPDPKGLTSEGYHKTGAGYSAVFKDKWGREYSGEKVEVQVQLWRKGSLLRPAKMVGRVGAKFEAAGEYQLDFTSADISGAPDAKGYYLSWGFRRLGGISLPVLVQARDALSPLN
;
A
#
# COMPACT_ATOMS: atom_id res chain seq x y z
N MET A 1 0.62 36.71 24.02
CA MET A 1 0.12 35.76 25.03
C MET A 1 0.13 34.37 24.39
N ASN A 2 1.11 33.53 24.71
CA ASN A 2 1.17 32.15 24.21
C ASN A 2 0.11 31.33 24.96
N LYS A 3 -1.00 31.00 24.31
CA LYS A 3 -1.98 30.06 24.86
C LYS A 3 -1.45 28.64 24.65
N THR A 4 -1.13 27.98 25.75
CA THR A 4 -0.78 26.55 25.78
C THR A 4 -2.02 25.75 25.37
N LEU A 5 -1.91 24.99 24.29
CA LEU A 5 -2.89 23.96 23.91
C LEU A 5 -2.85 22.86 24.98
N THR A 6 -3.94 22.72 25.73
CA THR A 6 -4.09 21.64 26.72
C THR A 6 -4.65 20.42 26.02
N ALA A 7 -3.83 19.39 25.80
CA ALA A 7 -4.31 18.09 25.37
C ALA A 7 -4.76 17.30 26.62
N ILE A 8 -6.04 16.95 26.70
CA ILE A 8 -6.58 16.07 27.74
C ILE A 8 -6.58 14.65 27.17
N VAL A 9 -5.80 13.75 27.76
CA VAL A 9 -5.78 12.32 27.40
C VAL A 9 -6.67 11.58 28.39
N LEU A 10 -7.85 11.12 27.94
CA LEU A 10 -8.68 10.18 28.68
C LEU A 10 -8.23 8.75 28.35
N ALA A 11 -7.48 8.11 29.23
CA ALA A 11 -7.11 6.70 29.08
C ALA A 11 -8.20 5.79 29.66
N LEU A 12 -9.04 5.21 28.80
CA LEU A 12 -9.93 4.10 29.16
C LEU A 12 -9.19 2.78 28.90
N VAL A 13 -9.08 1.93 29.94
CA VAL A 13 -8.47 0.60 29.86
C VAL A 13 -9.53 -0.42 29.44
N PRO A 14 -9.42 -1.09 28.28
CA PRO A 14 -10.34 -2.17 27.92
C PRO A 14 -9.89 -3.52 28.50
N ALA A 15 -10.88 -4.31 28.93
CA ALA A 15 -10.71 -5.69 29.37
C ALA A 15 -10.34 -6.61 28.20
N VAL A 16 -9.40 -7.53 28.45
CA VAL A 16 -8.87 -8.49 27.48
C VAL A 16 -9.86 -9.66 27.34
N LEU A 17 -10.37 -9.88 26.13
CA LEU A 17 -11.09 -11.10 25.74
C LEU A 17 -10.14 -12.01 24.94
N ALA A 18 -10.13 -13.30 25.30
CA ALA A 18 -9.24 -14.32 24.79
C ALA A 18 -9.57 -14.74 23.34
N ALA A 19 -8.52 -15.01 22.56
CA ALA A 19 -8.58 -15.40 21.15
C ALA A 19 -8.95 -16.88 20.95
N GLY A 20 -9.75 -17.15 19.91
CA GLY A 20 -10.02 -18.49 19.37
C GLY A 20 -8.99 -18.92 18.30
N PRO A 21 -9.08 -20.16 17.79
CA PRO A 21 -8.03 -20.78 16.98
C PRO A 21 -7.98 -20.24 15.54
N ALA A 22 -6.76 -20.10 15.03
CA ALA A 22 -6.45 -19.63 13.69
C ALA A 22 -6.67 -20.74 12.64
N SER A 23 -7.56 -20.49 11.67
CA SER A 23 -7.63 -21.24 10.41
C SER A 23 -6.72 -20.57 9.38
N GLY A 24 -5.79 -21.33 8.79
CA GLY A 24 -4.84 -20.84 7.79
C GLY A 24 -5.55 -20.29 6.54
N GLY A 25 -5.45 -18.98 6.33
CA GLY A 25 -5.91 -18.31 5.12
C GLY A 25 -4.95 -18.57 3.96
N ALA A 26 -5.47 -19.16 2.87
CA ALA A 26 -4.75 -19.26 1.61
C ALA A 26 -4.59 -17.87 0.96
N ALA A 27 -3.42 -17.59 0.39
CA ALA A 27 -3.16 -16.38 -0.35
C ALA A 27 -4.14 -16.25 -1.54
N ALA A 28 -4.76 -15.08 -1.70
CA ALA A 28 -5.64 -14.81 -2.83
C ALA A 28 -4.83 -14.55 -4.11
N GLU A 29 -5.08 -15.34 -5.15
CA GLU A 29 -4.48 -15.17 -6.49
C GLU A 29 -5.25 -14.06 -7.24
N GLN A 30 -4.54 -13.04 -7.74
CA GLN A 30 -5.11 -12.02 -8.61
C GLN A 30 -4.55 -12.16 -10.04
N LEU A 31 -5.44 -12.13 -11.02
CA LEU A 31 -5.14 -12.32 -12.45
C LEU A 31 -4.21 -11.23 -12.99
N GLY A 32 -3.07 -11.65 -13.55
CA GLY A 32 -2.05 -10.78 -14.12
C GLY A 32 -2.43 -10.13 -15.45
N VAL A 33 -1.78 -9.00 -15.76
CA VAL A 33 -1.87 -8.30 -17.05
C VAL A 33 -0.64 -8.70 -17.88
N SER A 34 -0.86 -9.29 -19.06
CA SER A 34 0.21 -9.59 -20.02
C SER A 34 0.74 -8.31 -20.65
N GLN A 35 2.04 -8.07 -20.55
CA GLN A 35 2.74 -6.98 -21.24
C GLN A 35 3.76 -7.58 -22.23
N ASN A 36 3.85 -6.99 -23.43
CA ASN A 36 4.85 -7.34 -24.43
C ASN A 36 6.14 -6.57 -24.15
N ALA A 37 7.27 -7.26 -24.03
CA ALA A 37 8.58 -6.63 -23.95
C ALA A 37 9.23 -6.57 -25.35
N HIS A 38 9.86 -5.44 -25.69
CA HIS A 38 10.57 -5.25 -26.96
C HIS A 38 11.95 -5.92 -26.88
N GLY A 39 12.23 -6.89 -27.76
CA GLY A 39 13.54 -7.54 -27.87
C GLY A 39 14.44 -6.94 -28.94
N ALA A 40 15.62 -7.56 -29.08
CA ALA A 40 16.68 -7.12 -29.99
C ALA A 40 16.34 -7.38 -31.46
N GLU A 41 16.82 -6.48 -32.34
CA GLU A 41 16.65 -6.55 -33.78
C GLU A 41 17.89 -7.20 -34.42
N ALA A 42 17.69 -8.18 -35.31
CA ALA A 42 18.77 -8.84 -36.04
C ALA A 42 18.44 -8.94 -37.54
N VAL A 43 19.48 -8.84 -38.38
CA VAL A 43 19.32 -9.02 -39.83
C VAL A 43 19.42 -10.50 -40.16
N GLY A 44 18.32 -11.09 -40.63
CA GLY A 44 18.22 -12.48 -41.02
C GLY A 44 18.80 -12.77 -42.41
N PRO A 45 18.93 -14.07 -42.77
CA PRO A 45 19.34 -14.47 -44.11
C PRO A 45 18.32 -13.96 -45.14
N LYS A 46 18.82 -13.37 -46.25
CA LYS A 46 18.04 -12.68 -47.32
C LYS A 46 17.59 -11.24 -47.00
N GLY A 47 18.16 -10.61 -45.98
CA GLY A 47 17.92 -9.20 -45.67
C GLY A 47 16.61 -8.92 -44.92
N MET A 48 15.85 -9.98 -44.56
CA MET A 48 14.70 -9.83 -43.69
C MET A 48 15.13 -9.29 -42.33
N ILE A 49 14.34 -8.36 -41.80
CA ILE A 49 14.53 -7.87 -40.44
C ILE A 49 13.75 -8.82 -39.54
N VAL A 50 14.47 -9.55 -38.69
CA VAL A 50 13.86 -10.44 -37.70
C VAL A 50 13.94 -9.73 -36.36
N SER A 51 12.77 -9.57 -35.73
CA SER A 51 12.67 -9.04 -34.37
C SER A 51 12.14 -10.12 -33.44
N TYR A 52 12.83 -10.32 -32.33
CA TYR A 52 12.41 -11.26 -31.30
C TYR A 52 11.69 -10.50 -30.19
N GLY A 53 10.62 -11.10 -29.67
CA GLY A 53 9.90 -10.63 -28.51
C GLY A 53 9.50 -11.79 -27.62
N TYR A 54 8.97 -11.47 -26.45
CA TYR A 54 8.36 -12.45 -25.56
C TYR A 54 7.19 -11.83 -24.81
N SER A 55 6.22 -12.66 -24.44
CA SER A 55 5.18 -12.27 -23.48
C SER A 55 5.72 -12.37 -22.05
N SER A 56 5.27 -11.48 -21.18
CA SER A 56 5.46 -11.60 -19.74
C SER A 56 4.18 -12.15 -19.10
N ASP A 57 4.29 -13.19 -18.28
CA ASP A 57 3.22 -13.61 -17.37
C ASP A 57 3.67 -13.34 -15.94
N CYS A 58 2.95 -12.46 -15.26
CA CYS A 58 3.27 -11.96 -13.93
C CYS A 58 2.10 -12.24 -12.99
N LYS A 59 2.40 -12.81 -11.82
CA LYS A 59 1.44 -13.02 -10.75
C LYS A 59 1.93 -12.33 -9.49
N MET A 60 1.03 -11.60 -8.84
CA MET A 60 1.29 -11.02 -7.53
C MET A 60 0.75 -11.94 -6.45
N VAL A 61 1.61 -12.31 -5.51
CA VAL A 61 1.25 -13.09 -4.32
C VAL A 61 1.16 -12.14 -3.14
N TYR A 62 0.18 -12.36 -2.27
CA TYR A 62 -0.02 -11.59 -1.04
C TYR A 62 0.12 -12.47 0.21
N PHE A 63 0.80 -11.92 1.22
CA PHE A 63 1.01 -12.53 2.52
C PHE A 63 0.48 -11.59 3.61
N GLY A 64 -0.61 -11.98 4.26
CA GLY A 64 -1.21 -11.20 5.35
C GLY A 64 -0.51 -11.43 6.68
N SER A 65 -0.93 -10.66 7.69
CA SER A 65 -0.46 -10.82 9.08
C SER A 65 -0.88 -12.14 9.72
N GLU A 66 -1.98 -12.72 9.26
CA GLU A 66 -2.46 -14.05 9.67
C GLU A 66 -1.44 -15.14 9.32
N GLY A 67 -0.92 -15.84 10.33
CA GLY A 67 0.08 -16.89 10.13
C GLY A 67 1.51 -16.39 9.87
N SER A 68 1.76 -15.08 9.99
CA SER A 68 3.10 -14.51 9.80
C SER A 68 4.15 -15.19 10.71
N GLY A 69 3.79 -15.55 11.94
CA GLY A 69 4.67 -16.21 12.91
C GLY A 69 5.01 -17.68 12.64
N SER A 70 4.39 -18.34 11.65
CA SER A 70 4.64 -19.77 11.34
C SER A 70 5.27 -20.00 9.96
N GLY A 71 5.59 -18.93 9.24
CA GLY A 71 5.94 -19.00 7.82
C GLY A 71 4.69 -19.22 6.95
N GLN A 72 4.77 -18.79 5.70
CA GLN A 72 3.65 -18.81 4.76
C GLN A 72 4.15 -19.25 3.38
N SER A 73 3.26 -19.84 2.58
CA SER A 73 3.54 -20.23 1.19
C SER A 73 2.45 -19.70 0.27
N SER A 74 2.84 -19.33 -0.96
CA SER A 74 1.92 -18.98 -2.04
C SER A 74 1.14 -20.16 -2.59
N GLY A 75 1.59 -21.39 -2.31
CA GLY A 75 1.29 -22.55 -3.16
C GLY A 75 2.00 -22.45 -4.52
N VAL A 76 1.75 -23.43 -5.39
CA VAL A 76 2.39 -23.48 -6.71
C VAL A 76 1.70 -22.53 -7.69
N LEU A 77 2.45 -21.54 -8.16
CA LEU A 77 2.10 -20.63 -9.24
C LEU A 77 2.57 -21.24 -10.56
N ARG A 78 1.66 -21.35 -11.52
CA ARG A 78 2.01 -21.70 -12.91
C ARG A 78 2.11 -20.44 -13.74
N LEU A 79 3.25 -20.26 -14.41
CA LEU A 79 3.54 -19.12 -15.29
C LEU A 79 3.81 -19.60 -16.72
N GLU A 80 3.40 -18.82 -17.72
CA GLU A 80 3.64 -19.11 -19.14
C GLU A 80 4.22 -17.90 -19.89
N SER A 81 5.32 -18.09 -20.62
CA SER A 81 5.87 -17.08 -21.52
C SER A 81 5.97 -17.62 -22.94
N VAL A 82 5.57 -16.81 -23.91
CA VAL A 82 5.58 -17.17 -25.34
C VAL A 82 6.61 -16.33 -26.04
N TYR A 83 7.59 -16.98 -26.67
CA TYR A 83 8.48 -16.31 -27.61
C TYR A 83 7.73 -15.96 -28.88
N LYS A 84 7.96 -14.74 -29.36
CA LYS A 84 7.38 -14.22 -30.59
C LYS A 84 8.50 -13.87 -31.52
N GLU A 85 8.42 -14.36 -32.74
CA GLU A 85 9.32 -13.95 -33.81
C GLU A 85 8.49 -13.12 -34.78
N LYS A 86 8.99 -11.96 -35.16
CA LYS A 86 8.34 -11.09 -36.12
C LYS A 86 9.28 -10.87 -37.29
N ASP A 87 8.88 -11.43 -38.42
CA ASP A 87 9.60 -11.35 -39.68
C ASP A 87 9.05 -10.20 -40.51
N CYS A 88 9.92 -9.24 -40.83
CA CYS A 88 9.59 -8.10 -41.67
C CYS A 88 10.42 -8.14 -42.97
N PRO A 89 9.80 -7.92 -44.15
CA PRO A 89 10.52 -7.84 -45.41
C PRO A 89 11.58 -6.73 -45.43
N SER A 90 12.69 -7.01 -46.11
CA SER A 90 13.80 -6.11 -46.39
C SER A 90 13.32 -4.91 -47.24
N GLY A 91 12.86 -3.84 -46.60
CA GLY A 91 12.30 -2.68 -47.31
C GLY A 91 11.46 -1.71 -46.45
N GLY A 92 11.22 -2.04 -45.18
CA GLY A 92 10.54 -1.13 -44.23
C GLY A 92 9.03 -1.09 -44.37
N ASP A 93 8.42 -2.02 -45.12
CA ASP A 93 6.97 -2.15 -45.16
C ASP A 93 6.45 -2.84 -43.87
N LEU A 94 6.31 -2.03 -42.82
CA LEU A 94 5.83 -2.45 -41.50
C LEU A 94 4.42 -3.06 -41.53
N LEU A 95 3.67 -2.89 -42.63
CA LEU A 95 2.33 -3.44 -42.80
C LEU A 95 2.33 -4.93 -43.15
N ASN A 96 3.46 -5.45 -43.65
CA ASN A 96 3.59 -6.83 -44.13
C ASN A 96 4.43 -7.74 -43.22
N CYS A 97 4.62 -7.34 -41.96
CA CYS A 97 5.31 -8.19 -41.00
C CYS A 97 4.40 -9.34 -40.53
N GLN A 98 4.93 -10.56 -40.50
CA GLN A 98 4.23 -11.73 -39.95
C GLN A 98 4.76 -12.03 -38.55
N GLU A 99 3.86 -12.19 -37.58
CA GLU A 99 4.18 -12.67 -36.24
C GLU A 99 4.04 -14.20 -36.23
N LEU A 100 5.14 -14.89 -35.96
CA LEU A 100 5.20 -16.34 -35.81
C LEU A 100 5.18 -16.67 -34.31
N GLU A 101 4.25 -17.55 -33.91
CA GLU A 101 4.27 -18.10 -32.55
C GLU A 101 5.51 -19.00 -32.40
N GLY A 102 6.42 -18.57 -31.52
CA GLY A 102 7.63 -19.32 -31.18
C GLY A 102 7.40 -20.31 -30.04
N GLN A 103 8.48 -20.61 -29.33
CA GLN A 103 8.45 -21.55 -28.20
C GLN A 103 7.61 -21.02 -27.03
N ARG A 104 6.72 -21.88 -26.50
CA ARG A 104 6.06 -21.65 -25.22
C ARG A 104 6.89 -22.22 -24.08
N LEU A 105 7.11 -21.43 -23.05
CA LEU A 105 7.83 -21.78 -21.84
C LEU A 105 6.89 -21.75 -20.66
N ARG A 106 7.07 -22.71 -19.76
CA ARG A 106 6.30 -22.81 -18.53
C ARG A 106 7.24 -22.93 -17.34
N ALA A 107 6.86 -22.32 -16.24
CA ALA A 107 7.54 -22.47 -14.96
C ALA A 107 6.49 -22.66 -13.87
N ASP A 108 6.71 -23.69 -13.05
CA ASP A 108 6.02 -23.84 -11.78
C ASP A 108 6.90 -23.22 -10.70
N VAL A 109 6.33 -22.33 -9.90
CA VAL A 109 7.06 -21.50 -8.92
C VAL A 109 6.31 -21.47 -7.60
N GLU A 110 7.01 -21.63 -6.49
CA GLU A 110 6.47 -21.43 -5.14
C GLU A 110 7.25 -20.32 -4.43
N VAL A 111 6.54 -19.38 -3.81
CA VAL A 111 7.14 -18.37 -2.94
C VAL A 111 6.84 -18.74 -1.49
N ARG A 112 7.91 -18.93 -0.71
CA ARG A 112 7.83 -19.20 0.74
C ARG A 112 8.37 -18.00 1.50
N MET A 113 7.60 -17.52 2.47
CA MET A 113 8.03 -16.52 3.44
C MET A 113 8.36 -17.22 4.75
N ALA A 114 9.58 -17.03 5.26
CA ALA A 114 9.95 -17.52 6.59
C ALA A 114 9.15 -16.81 7.70
N PRO A 115 9.10 -17.37 8.92
CA PRO A 115 8.42 -16.75 10.06
C PRO A 115 8.86 -15.30 10.32
N ARG A 116 7.89 -14.41 10.54
CA ARG A 116 8.09 -12.98 10.87
C ARG A 116 6.85 -12.41 11.55
N GLU A 117 6.95 -11.23 12.13
CA GLU A 117 5.79 -10.58 12.75
C GLU A 117 5.30 -9.46 11.84
N LEU A 118 4.04 -9.49 11.42
CA LEU A 118 3.42 -8.38 10.70
C LEU A 118 2.38 -7.72 11.59
N TYR A 119 2.26 -6.40 11.51
CA TYR A 119 1.16 -5.71 12.17
C TYR A 119 -0.18 -6.08 11.52
N PRO A 120 -1.32 -5.98 12.23
CA PRO A 120 -2.61 -6.39 11.70
C PRO A 120 -3.03 -5.75 10.37
N TRP A 121 -2.56 -4.53 10.08
CA TRP A 121 -2.82 -3.81 8.84
C TRP A 121 -1.76 -4.01 7.74
N GLU A 122 -0.66 -4.68 8.07
CA GLU A 122 0.39 -4.94 7.12
C GLU A 122 0.04 -6.16 6.27
N SER A 123 0.36 -6.04 4.99
CA SER A 123 0.40 -7.13 4.07
C SER A 123 1.63 -6.98 3.21
N GLU A 124 2.22 -8.11 2.87
CA GLU A 124 3.36 -8.15 1.99
C GLU A 124 2.97 -8.70 0.63
N SER A 125 3.62 -8.22 -0.43
CA SER A 125 3.41 -8.73 -1.77
C SER A 125 4.72 -8.97 -2.52
N VAL A 126 4.71 -10.02 -3.33
CA VAL A 126 5.82 -10.43 -4.18
C VAL A 126 5.30 -10.58 -5.59
N ASP A 127 5.99 -9.92 -6.53
CA ASP A 127 5.72 -10.02 -7.95
C ASP A 127 6.58 -11.14 -8.55
N VAL A 128 5.93 -12.10 -9.22
CA VAL A 128 6.55 -13.30 -9.79
C VAL A 128 6.28 -13.32 -11.29
N CYS A 129 7.31 -13.08 -12.10
CA CYS A 129 7.18 -12.92 -13.54
C CYS A 129 8.04 -13.91 -14.31
N LEU A 130 7.46 -14.57 -15.32
CA LEU A 130 8.21 -15.29 -16.34
C LEU A 130 8.28 -14.42 -17.61
N GLN A 131 9.49 -14.00 -17.97
CA GLN A 131 9.82 -13.13 -19.10
C GLN A 131 10.76 -13.85 -20.06
N GLY A 132 10.22 -14.42 -21.12
CA GLY A 132 10.95 -15.38 -21.95
C GLY A 132 11.42 -16.55 -21.10
N LYS A 133 12.74 -16.77 -21.05
CA LYS A 133 13.39 -17.80 -20.20
C LYS A 133 13.70 -17.32 -18.79
N GLU A 134 13.54 -16.03 -18.50
CA GLU A 134 13.95 -15.44 -17.24
C GLU A 134 12.80 -15.45 -16.24
N LEU A 135 13.03 -16.07 -15.08
CA LEU A 135 12.11 -16.04 -13.95
C LEU A 135 12.57 -14.98 -12.95
N MET A 136 11.78 -13.91 -12.83
CA MET A 136 12.01 -12.82 -11.89
C MET A 136 11.06 -12.93 -10.70
N VAL A 137 11.60 -12.75 -9.50
CA VAL A 137 10.82 -12.72 -8.26
C VAL A 137 11.25 -11.49 -7.47
N LYS A 138 10.35 -10.52 -7.29
CA LYS A 138 10.67 -9.21 -6.72
C LYS A 138 9.75 -8.88 -5.55
N PRO A 139 10.27 -8.53 -4.36
CA PRO A 139 9.44 -7.99 -3.30
C PRO A 139 8.90 -6.62 -3.74
N TRP A 140 7.60 -6.40 -3.57
CA TRP A 140 6.95 -5.15 -3.96
C TRP A 140 6.60 -4.28 -2.74
N ASN A 141 5.56 -4.66 -2.00
CA ASN A 141 5.22 -4.03 -0.73
C ASN A 141 5.65 -4.99 0.38
N VAL A 142 6.68 -4.70 1.15
CA VAL A 142 7.17 -5.61 2.20
C VAL A 142 7.50 -4.83 3.48
N SER A 143 7.38 -5.44 4.65
CA SER A 143 7.67 -4.83 5.96
C SER A 143 9.08 -5.17 6.48
N TYR A 144 9.79 -6.03 5.76
CA TYR A 144 11.17 -6.42 6.07
C TYR A 144 12.07 -6.26 4.84
N GLU A 145 13.37 -6.18 5.11
CA GLU A 145 14.41 -6.56 4.18
C GLU A 145 14.51 -8.10 4.14
N TYR A 146 14.83 -8.65 2.97
CA TYR A 146 14.88 -10.09 2.76
C TYR A 146 16.15 -10.52 2.07
N THR A 147 16.70 -11.63 2.53
CA THR A 147 17.57 -12.48 1.72
C THR A 147 16.72 -13.52 1.00
N VAL A 148 16.94 -13.68 -0.30
CA VAL A 148 16.18 -14.62 -1.13
C VAL A 148 17.08 -15.77 -1.55
N SER A 149 16.68 -16.99 -1.23
CA SER A 149 17.34 -18.21 -1.72
C SER A 149 16.45 -18.93 -2.72
N LYS A 150 17.06 -19.47 -3.78
CA LYS A 150 16.37 -20.28 -4.78
C LYS A 150 16.81 -21.74 -4.65
N THR A 151 15.85 -22.65 -4.53
CA THR A 151 16.05 -24.10 -4.66
C THR A 151 15.17 -24.64 -5.78
N ASN A 152 15.50 -25.84 -6.27
CA ASN A 152 14.63 -26.57 -7.19
C ASN A 152 14.21 -27.88 -6.52
N GLU A 153 12.90 -28.05 -6.29
CA GLU A 153 12.31 -29.23 -5.66
C GLU A 153 11.48 -29.98 -6.72
N ASN A 154 11.97 -31.08 -7.29
CA ASN A 154 11.22 -31.85 -8.30
C ASN A 154 10.65 -31.00 -9.46
N TRP A 155 11.49 -30.18 -10.10
CA TRP A 155 11.13 -29.26 -11.20
C TRP A 155 10.33 -28.00 -10.79
N LEU A 156 9.95 -27.87 -9.51
CA LEU A 156 9.38 -26.66 -8.93
C LEU A 156 10.51 -25.69 -8.52
N ALA A 157 10.48 -24.45 -9.00
CA ALA A 157 11.38 -23.41 -8.52
C ALA A 157 10.83 -22.82 -7.21
N VAL A 158 11.53 -23.02 -6.10
CA VAL A 158 11.10 -22.52 -4.79
C VAL A 158 11.96 -21.32 -4.40
N TYR A 159 11.32 -20.18 -4.17
CA TYR A 159 11.96 -18.95 -3.70
C TYR A 159 11.61 -18.74 -2.24
N THR A 160 12.60 -18.84 -1.36
CA THR A 160 12.41 -18.63 0.09
C THR A 160 12.94 -17.27 0.51
N PHE A 161 12.06 -16.46 1.07
CA PHE A 161 12.32 -15.13 1.60
C PHE A 161 12.57 -15.24 3.10
N SER A 162 13.81 -14.97 3.54
CA SER A 162 14.19 -14.95 4.96
C SER A 162 14.34 -13.49 5.44
N PRO A 163 13.56 -13.05 6.44
CA PRO A 163 13.58 -11.66 6.90
C PRO A 163 14.90 -11.35 7.61
N THR A 164 15.47 -10.17 7.36
CA THR A 164 16.72 -9.72 8.02
C THR A 164 16.48 -8.56 8.97
N ALA A 165 15.93 -7.45 8.47
CA ALA A 165 15.67 -6.24 9.24
C ALA A 165 14.26 -5.74 8.98
N ARG A 166 13.55 -5.36 10.04
CA ARG A 166 12.24 -4.71 9.91
C ARG A 166 12.43 -3.29 9.39
N LYS A 167 11.57 -2.85 8.49
CA LYS A 167 11.52 -1.46 8.03
C LYS A 167 10.16 -0.84 8.32
N ALA A 168 10.14 0.49 8.45
CA ALA A 168 8.91 1.23 8.62
C ALA A 168 8.01 1.04 7.39
N SER A 169 6.75 0.66 7.62
CA SER A 169 5.75 0.45 6.58
C SER A 169 4.80 1.65 6.46
N HIS A 170 3.93 1.67 5.46
CA HIS A 170 2.87 2.69 5.42
C HIS A 170 1.88 2.45 6.57
N PRO A 171 1.44 3.51 7.28
CA PRO A 171 0.41 3.36 8.30
C PRO A 171 -0.92 2.95 7.64
N ASP A 172 -1.76 2.20 8.37
CA ASP A 172 -3.11 1.85 7.90
C ASP A 172 -3.92 3.13 7.57
N PRO A 173 -4.36 3.34 6.32
CA PRO A 173 -5.17 4.49 5.98
C PRO A 173 -6.50 4.58 6.74
N LYS A 174 -6.96 3.45 7.30
CA LYS A 174 -8.18 3.31 8.12
C LYS A 174 -7.86 3.12 9.60
N GLY A 175 -6.60 3.31 10.01
CA GLY A 175 -6.17 3.13 11.38
C GLY A 175 -6.73 4.18 12.35
N LEU A 176 -6.99 5.38 11.84
CA LEU A 176 -7.68 6.44 12.57
C LEU A 176 -9.02 6.73 11.90
N THR A 177 -10.08 6.91 12.70
CA THR A 177 -11.40 7.37 12.23
C THR A 177 -11.84 8.57 13.04
N SER A 178 -12.63 9.47 12.44
CA SER A 178 -13.21 10.60 13.16
C SER A 178 -14.64 10.26 13.60
N GLU A 179 -14.98 10.58 14.84
CA GLU A 179 -16.36 10.55 15.35
C GLU A 179 -17.13 11.85 15.01
N GLY A 180 -16.48 12.75 14.27
CA GLY A 180 -16.97 14.08 13.95
C GLY A 180 -16.31 15.16 14.79
N TYR A 181 -16.88 16.35 14.73
CA TYR A 181 -16.53 17.47 15.58
C TYR A 181 -17.80 18.15 16.07
N HIS A 182 -17.72 18.79 17.23
CA HIS A 182 -18.82 19.53 17.82
C HIS A 182 -18.34 20.90 18.27
N LYS A 183 -19.25 21.87 18.29
CA LYS A 183 -18.95 23.22 18.78
C LYS A 183 -18.92 23.20 20.30
N THR A 184 -17.86 23.70 20.90
CA THR A 184 -17.64 23.75 22.35
C THR A 184 -17.41 25.21 22.77
N GLY A 185 -18.48 25.89 23.17
CA GLY A 185 -18.43 27.33 23.46
C GLY A 185 -18.04 28.14 22.22
N ALA A 186 -16.87 28.81 22.29
CA ALA A 186 -16.31 29.58 21.18
C ALA A 186 -15.39 28.77 20.25
N GLY A 187 -15.12 27.51 20.58
CA GLY A 187 -14.26 26.61 19.81
C GLY A 187 -15.01 25.42 19.23
N TYR A 188 -14.22 24.46 18.78
CA TYR A 188 -14.62 23.19 18.20
C TYR A 188 -13.77 22.10 18.83
N SER A 189 -14.36 20.93 19.00
CA SER A 189 -13.68 19.74 19.49
C SER A 189 -13.91 18.59 18.52
N ALA A 190 -12.81 18.00 18.02
CA ALA A 190 -12.83 16.85 17.13
C ALA A 190 -12.30 15.62 17.87
N VAL A 191 -13.02 14.51 17.79
CA VAL A 191 -12.67 13.25 18.46
C VAL A 191 -12.30 12.21 17.40
N PHE A 192 -11.17 11.54 17.61
CA PHE A 192 -10.63 10.54 16.71
C PHE A 192 -10.41 9.23 17.45
N LYS A 193 -10.90 8.12 16.89
CA LYS A 193 -10.65 6.78 17.42
C LYS A 193 -9.52 6.11 16.65
N ASP A 194 -8.64 5.46 17.40
CA ASP A 194 -7.47 4.77 16.88
C ASP A 194 -7.63 3.27 17.06
N LYS A 195 -7.84 2.59 15.94
CA LYS A 195 -7.97 1.13 15.91
C LYS A 195 -6.69 0.45 16.41
N TRP A 196 -5.53 1.09 16.19
CA TRP A 196 -4.21 0.50 16.39
C TRP A 196 -3.38 1.20 17.47
N GLY A 197 -4.01 2.04 18.30
CA GLY A 197 -3.28 2.86 19.29
C GLY A 197 -2.39 2.04 20.22
N ARG A 198 -2.77 0.77 20.49
CA ARG A 198 -2.00 -0.15 21.34
C ARG A 198 -0.73 -0.66 20.64
N GLU A 199 -0.82 -0.99 19.36
CA GLU A 199 0.28 -1.49 18.54
C GLU A 199 1.36 -0.40 18.36
N TYR A 200 0.97 0.87 18.38
CA TYR A 200 1.88 2.02 18.35
C TYR A 200 2.38 2.48 19.73
N SER A 201 2.30 1.63 20.77
CA SER A 201 2.71 2.02 22.13
C SER A 201 4.16 2.56 22.16
N GLY A 202 4.34 3.74 22.77
CA GLY A 202 5.62 4.44 22.82
C GLY A 202 5.92 5.35 21.62
N GLU A 203 5.07 5.34 20.59
CA GLU A 203 5.15 6.27 19.47
C GLU A 203 4.14 7.43 19.64
N LYS A 204 4.28 8.44 18.76
CA LYS A 204 3.36 9.58 18.71
C LYS A 204 2.51 9.53 17.44
N VAL A 205 1.34 10.13 17.50
CA VAL A 205 0.53 10.44 16.32
C VAL A 205 0.37 11.95 16.21
N GLU A 206 0.48 12.48 15.01
CA GLU A 206 0.06 13.85 14.73
C GLU A 206 -1.27 13.80 14.00
N VAL A 207 -2.28 14.40 14.60
CA VAL A 207 -3.59 14.61 13.95
C VAL A 207 -3.65 16.04 13.48
N GLN A 208 -4.17 16.21 12.26
CA GLN A 208 -4.27 17.52 11.63
C GLN A 208 -5.65 17.71 11.03
N VAL A 209 -6.23 18.87 11.33
CA VAL A 209 -7.48 19.37 10.77
C VAL A 209 -7.17 20.55 9.85
N GLN A 210 -7.75 20.55 8.66
CA GLN A 210 -7.59 21.55 7.62
C GLN A 210 -8.94 22.15 7.29
N LEU A 211 -9.03 23.47 7.29
CA LEU A 211 -10.20 24.19 6.83
C LEU A 211 -10.07 24.45 5.33
N TRP A 212 -11.09 24.06 4.58
CA TRP A 212 -11.18 24.27 3.15
C TRP A 212 -12.39 25.14 2.82
N ARG A 213 -12.18 26.12 1.94
CA ARG A 213 -13.26 26.85 1.30
C ARG A 213 -13.70 26.06 0.08
N LYS A 214 -14.99 25.71 0.02
CA LYS A 214 -15.62 24.99 -1.09
C LYS A 214 -15.39 25.76 -2.39
N GLY A 215 -14.99 25.04 -3.43
CA GLY A 215 -14.87 25.58 -4.76
C GLY A 215 -16.23 25.88 -5.39
N SER A 216 -16.20 26.65 -6.48
CA SER A 216 -17.30 26.80 -7.43
C SER A 216 -16.82 26.41 -8.82
N LEU A 217 -17.71 26.42 -9.82
CA LEU A 217 -17.37 26.09 -11.21
C LEU A 217 -16.14 26.86 -11.75
N LEU A 218 -15.92 28.08 -11.25
CA LEU A 218 -14.85 28.98 -11.70
C LEU A 218 -13.70 29.10 -10.71
N ARG A 219 -13.78 28.48 -9.52
CA ARG A 219 -12.78 28.63 -8.46
C ARG A 219 -12.56 27.29 -7.77
N PRO A 220 -11.37 26.68 -7.87
CA PRO A 220 -11.10 25.44 -7.16
C PRO A 220 -11.23 25.64 -5.64
N ALA A 221 -11.46 24.53 -4.93
CA ALA A 221 -11.42 24.54 -3.48
C ALA A 221 -10.05 25.03 -3.00
N LYS A 222 -10.03 25.80 -1.91
CA LYS A 222 -8.80 26.42 -1.39
C LYS A 222 -8.66 26.12 0.09
N MET A 223 -7.51 25.60 0.51
CA MET A 223 -7.16 25.47 1.93
C MET A 223 -6.95 26.87 2.53
N VAL A 224 -7.62 27.14 3.64
CA VAL A 224 -7.70 28.45 4.29
C VAL A 224 -6.93 28.48 5.60
N GLY A 225 -6.82 27.33 6.27
CA GLY A 225 -6.02 27.17 7.47
C GLY A 225 -5.84 25.70 7.85
N ARG A 226 -4.92 25.46 8.79
CA ARG A 226 -4.68 24.14 9.37
C ARG A 226 -4.36 24.29 10.85
N VAL A 227 -4.80 23.31 11.64
CA VAL A 227 -4.41 23.13 13.04
C VAL A 227 -4.06 21.66 13.22
N GLY A 228 -3.14 21.36 14.13
CA GLY A 228 -2.81 19.99 14.47
C GLY A 228 -2.14 19.90 15.82
N ALA A 229 -2.20 18.72 16.39
CA ALA A 229 -1.53 18.41 17.65
C ALA A 229 -0.86 17.05 17.56
N LYS A 230 0.12 16.85 18.43
CA LYS A 230 0.81 15.58 18.60
C LYS A 230 0.32 14.94 19.90
N PHE A 231 0.00 13.67 19.82
CA PHE A 231 -0.48 12.85 20.92
C PHE A 231 0.46 11.66 21.10
N GLU A 232 0.61 11.18 22.33
CA GLU A 232 1.14 9.83 22.56
C GLU A 232 0.11 8.82 22.04
N ALA A 233 0.56 7.68 21.51
CA ALA A 233 -0.35 6.67 20.98
C ALA A 233 -1.36 6.20 22.05
N ALA A 234 -2.65 6.30 21.72
CA ALA A 234 -3.78 5.98 22.58
C ALA A 234 -4.95 5.47 21.71
N GLY A 235 -5.98 4.89 22.32
CA GLY A 235 -7.18 4.44 21.57
C GLY A 235 -8.08 5.58 21.10
N GLU A 236 -7.90 6.79 21.64
CA GLU A 236 -8.72 7.96 21.33
C GLU A 236 -7.90 9.25 21.48
N TYR A 237 -8.18 10.24 20.62
CA TYR A 237 -7.58 11.57 20.67
C TYR A 237 -8.65 12.64 20.55
N GLN A 238 -8.49 13.71 21.32
CA GLN A 238 -9.34 14.89 21.24
C GLN A 238 -8.49 16.09 20.82
N LEU A 239 -8.91 16.80 19.77
CA LEU A 239 -8.31 18.02 19.29
C LEU A 239 -9.29 19.18 19.43
N ASP A 240 -9.00 20.08 20.36
CA ASP A 240 -9.75 21.32 20.54
C ASP A 240 -9.08 22.46 19.76
N PHE A 241 -9.86 23.24 19.02
CA PHE A 241 -9.40 24.38 18.24
C PHE A 241 -10.47 25.45 18.11
N THR A 242 -10.07 26.67 17.79
CA THR A 242 -10.96 27.82 17.60
C THR A 242 -10.90 28.31 16.16
N SER A 243 -11.84 29.19 15.78
CA SER A 243 -11.80 29.83 14.46
C SER A 243 -10.53 30.66 14.23
N ALA A 244 -9.88 31.14 15.31
CA ALA A 244 -8.59 31.81 15.24
C ALA A 244 -7.44 30.86 14.89
N ASP A 245 -7.52 29.59 15.29
CA ASP A 245 -6.46 28.60 15.04
C ASP A 245 -6.42 28.14 13.57
N ILE A 246 -7.54 28.28 12.83
CA ILE A 246 -7.68 27.82 11.44
C ILE A 246 -8.09 28.92 10.46
N SER A 247 -7.89 30.20 10.83
CA SER A 247 -8.12 31.38 9.96
C SER A 247 -9.51 31.41 9.30
N GLY A 248 -10.56 31.03 10.04
CA GLY A 248 -11.92 31.00 9.50
C GLY A 248 -12.92 30.27 10.41
N ALA A 249 -14.20 30.32 10.05
CA ALA A 249 -15.30 29.69 10.78
C ALA A 249 -15.76 28.40 10.07
N PRO A 250 -15.49 27.20 10.61
CA PRO A 250 -15.95 25.91 10.07
C PRO A 250 -17.44 25.81 9.77
N ASP A 251 -18.27 26.51 10.55
CA ASP A 251 -19.73 26.55 10.45
C ASP A 251 -20.24 27.54 9.41
N ALA A 252 -19.36 28.32 8.75
CA ALA A 252 -19.77 29.23 7.70
C ALA A 252 -20.14 28.48 6.40
N LYS A 253 -21.24 28.91 5.76
CA LYS A 253 -21.67 28.37 4.47
C LYS A 253 -20.53 28.45 3.44
N GLY A 254 -20.19 27.32 2.85
CA GLY A 254 -19.12 27.23 1.85
C GLY A 254 -17.75 26.88 2.41
N TYR A 255 -17.66 26.44 3.67
CA TYR A 255 -16.46 25.83 4.23
C TYR A 255 -16.71 24.35 4.57
N TYR A 256 -15.65 23.56 4.61
CA TYR A 256 -15.66 22.19 5.12
C TYR A 256 -14.32 21.88 5.78
N LEU A 257 -14.33 20.93 6.72
CA LEU A 257 -13.11 20.44 7.34
C LEU A 257 -12.67 19.14 6.67
N SER A 258 -11.39 19.07 6.34
CA SER A 258 -10.69 17.83 6.00
C SER A 258 -9.72 17.53 7.13
N TRP A 259 -9.36 16.27 7.33
CA TRP A 259 -8.39 15.89 8.35
C TRP A 259 -7.49 14.78 7.84
N GLY A 260 -6.40 14.57 8.55
CA GLY A 260 -5.48 13.49 8.31
C GLY A 260 -4.60 13.26 9.52
N PHE A 261 -3.83 12.19 9.48
CA PHE A 261 -2.89 11.87 10.54
C PHE A 261 -1.59 11.33 9.98
N ARG A 262 -0.53 11.40 10.79
CA ARG A 262 0.73 10.70 10.52
C ARG A 262 1.26 10.09 11.80
N ARG A 263 1.86 8.91 11.69
CA ARG A 263 2.58 8.25 12.79
C ARG A 263 3.99 8.84 12.88
N LEU A 264 4.47 9.03 14.09
CA LEU A 264 5.78 9.60 14.40
C LEU A 264 6.53 8.59 15.27
N GLY A 265 7.30 7.72 14.62
CA GLY A 265 8.06 6.66 15.26
C GLY A 265 8.81 5.79 14.24
N GLY A 266 9.13 4.55 14.63
CA GLY A 266 9.86 3.58 13.81
C GLY A 266 8.97 2.51 13.17
N ILE A 267 7.73 2.35 13.61
CA ILE A 267 6.79 1.34 13.09
C ILE A 267 6.30 1.73 11.70
N SER A 268 5.93 2.99 11.51
CA SER A 268 5.40 3.49 10.24
C SER A 268 6.13 4.71 9.72
N LEU A 269 6.11 4.84 8.40
CA LEU A 269 6.64 6.01 7.70
C LEU A 269 5.87 7.27 8.14
N PRO A 270 6.54 8.42 8.33
CA PRO A 270 5.92 9.66 8.79
C PRO A 270 5.16 10.40 7.67
N VAL A 271 4.34 9.67 6.92
CA VAL A 271 3.53 10.14 5.79
C VAL A 271 2.16 10.59 6.28
N LEU A 272 1.69 11.74 5.79
CA LEU A 272 0.34 12.23 6.08
C LEU A 272 -0.69 11.37 5.30
N VAL A 273 -1.46 10.58 6.04
CA VAL A 273 -2.65 9.92 5.53
C VAL A 273 -3.80 10.91 5.59
N GLN A 274 -4.32 11.30 4.43
CA GLN A 274 -5.50 12.12 4.35
C GLN A 274 -6.75 11.23 4.45
N ALA A 275 -7.62 11.52 5.41
CA ALA A 275 -8.88 10.81 5.53
C ALA A 275 -9.74 11.10 4.30
N ARG A 276 -10.39 10.07 3.76
CA ARG A 276 -11.33 10.21 2.64
C ARG A 276 -12.61 10.92 3.06
N ASP A 277 -12.97 10.80 4.33
CA ASP A 277 -14.17 11.40 4.89
C ASP A 277 -13.87 12.85 5.27
N ALA A 278 -14.59 13.79 4.63
CA ALA A 278 -14.71 15.13 5.17
C ALA A 278 -15.36 15.03 6.55
N LEU A 279 -14.94 15.86 7.51
CA LEU A 279 -15.73 15.97 8.72
C LEU A 279 -17.08 16.56 8.32
N SER A 280 -18.15 15.79 8.56
CA SER A 280 -19.50 16.17 8.15
C SER A 280 -19.82 17.60 8.57
N PRO A 281 -20.46 18.42 7.70
CA PRO A 281 -20.91 19.74 8.11
C PRO A 281 -21.83 19.60 9.33
N LEU A 282 -21.66 20.47 10.32
CA LEU A 282 -22.57 20.58 11.46
C LEU A 282 -23.99 20.84 10.92
N ASN A 283 -24.96 20.02 11.34
CA ASN A 283 -26.38 20.38 11.29
C ASN A 283 -26.70 21.25 12.51
#